data_AF-A0A0G4B395-F1
#
_entry.id   AF-A0A0G4B395-F1
#
_cell.length_a   1.000
_cell.length_b   1.000
_cell.length_c   1.000
_cell.angle_alpha   90.00
_cell.angle_beta   90.00
_cell.angle_gamma   90.00
#
_symmetry.space_group_name_H-M   'P 1'
#
loop_
_entity.id
_entity.type
_entity.pdbx_description
1 polymer ?
#
loop_
_entity_poly.entity_id
_entity_poly.type
_entity_poly.pdbx_seq_one_letter_code
_entity_poly.pdbx_strand_id
1 'polypeptide(L)'
;MDTKLDGVLTNSLHLHYNQEIMNNAVIQIRTDQELKESAQKVAEELGFSLSSLIKAFLKNVTRTKTVAFSTGEAPSAWLLEQMQQAQKDLKTGDYYKFASKEQSLDFLKKQSNDR
;
A
#
# COMPACT_ATOMS: atom_id res chain seq x y z
N MET A 1 -40.41 -1.64 -38.22
CA MET A 1 -39.37 -1.69 -37.18
C MET A 1 -39.48 -3.05 -36.53
N ASP A 2 -38.43 -3.86 -36.68
CA ASP A 2 -38.47 -5.31 -36.49
C ASP A 2 -38.26 -5.66 -35.02
N THR A 3 -39.37 -5.73 -34.28
CA THR A 3 -39.44 -5.88 -32.82
C THR A 3 -38.72 -7.14 -32.32
N LYS A 4 -38.47 -8.12 -33.20
CA LYS A 4 -37.69 -9.31 -32.89
C LYS A 4 -36.19 -9.04 -32.86
N LEU A 5 -35.68 -8.19 -33.75
CA LEU A 5 -34.26 -7.82 -33.79
C LEU A 5 -33.91 -6.96 -32.56
N ASP A 6 -34.80 -6.04 -32.18
CA ASP A 6 -34.64 -5.20 -30.99
C ASP A 6 -34.61 -6.05 -29.70
N GLY A 7 -35.46 -7.07 -29.59
CA GLY A 7 -35.47 -7.99 -28.44
C GLY A 7 -34.19 -8.84 -28.32
N VAL A 8 -33.64 -9.29 -29.45
CA VAL A 8 -32.38 -10.07 -29.48
C VAL A 8 -31.18 -9.19 -29.14
N LEU A 9 -31.13 -7.96 -29.66
CA LEU A 9 -30.07 -6.99 -29.36
C LEU A 9 -30.11 -6.56 -27.89
N THR A 10 -31.31 -6.36 -27.32
CA THR A 10 -31.47 -5.99 -25.90
C THR A 10 -31.02 -7.14 -24.98
N ASN A 11 -31.39 -8.38 -25.27
CA ASN A 11 -30.92 -9.54 -24.51
C ASN A 11 -29.41 -9.81 -24.70
N SER A 12 -28.87 -9.58 -25.90
CA SER A 12 -27.43 -9.70 -26.16
C SER A 12 -26.62 -8.66 -25.38
N LEU A 13 -27.07 -7.40 -25.34
CA LEU A 13 -26.47 -6.36 -24.50
C LEU A 13 -26.56 -6.70 -23.01
N HIS A 14 -27.70 -7.23 -22.57
CA HIS A 14 -27.92 -7.60 -21.16
C HIS A 14 -27.04 -8.77 -20.72
N LEU A 15 -26.79 -9.74 -21.58
CA LEU A 15 -25.91 -10.87 -21.29
C LEU A 15 -24.43 -10.46 -21.31
N HIS A 16 -24.03 -9.55 -22.20
CA HIS A 16 -22.63 -9.05 -22.25
C HIS A 16 -22.30 -8.16 -21.04
N TYR A 17 -23.23 -7.31 -20.62
CA TYR A 17 -23.06 -6.47 -19.43
C TYR A 17 -22.89 -7.31 -18.15
N ASN A 18 -23.59 -8.45 -18.05
CA ASN A 18 -23.48 -9.35 -16.90
C ASN A 18 -22.18 -10.19 -16.90
N GLN A 19 -21.59 -10.48 -18.05
CA GLN A 19 -20.32 -11.21 -18.13
C GLN A 19 -19.13 -10.41 -17.57
N GLU A 20 -19.10 -9.09 -17.78
CA GLU A 20 -18.11 -8.17 -17.18
C GLU A 20 -18.33 -8.00 -15.65
N ILE A 21 -19.58 -8.06 -15.19
CA ILE A 21 -19.94 -8.04 -13.77
C ILE A 21 -19.54 -9.35 -13.06
N MET A 22 -19.42 -10.47 -13.77
CA MET A 22 -19.27 -11.80 -13.19
C MET A 22 -17.89 -12.15 -12.58
N ASN A 23 -16.93 -11.22 -12.53
CA ASN A 23 -15.65 -11.45 -11.82
C ASN A 23 -15.50 -10.60 -10.56
N ASN A 24 -16.61 -10.16 -9.97
CA ASN A 24 -16.63 -9.59 -8.64
C ASN A 24 -17.00 -10.65 -7.59
N ALA A 25 -16.41 -10.54 -6.41
CA ALA A 25 -16.74 -11.35 -5.25
C ALA A 25 -17.15 -10.42 -4.12
N VAL A 26 -18.21 -10.78 -3.39
CA VAL A 26 -18.73 -10.00 -2.27
C VAL A 26 -18.12 -10.51 -0.97
N ILE A 27 -17.55 -9.61 -0.18
CA ILE A 27 -17.04 -9.90 1.17
C ILE A 27 -18.02 -9.30 2.18
N GLN A 28 -18.69 -10.16 2.96
CA GLN A 28 -19.55 -9.75 4.07
C GLN A 28 -18.80 -9.91 5.39
N ILE A 29 -18.66 -8.82 6.14
CA ILE A 29 -17.94 -8.78 7.42
C ILE A 29 -18.92 -8.36 8.50
N ARG A 30 -19.06 -9.18 9.55
CA ARG A 30 -19.79 -8.80 10.76
C ARG A 30 -18.85 -8.06 11.71
N THR A 31 -19.29 -6.95 12.25
CA THR A 31 -18.54 -6.09 13.17
C THR A 31 -19.53 -5.34 14.05
N ASP A 32 -19.06 -4.79 15.17
CA ASP A 32 -19.84 -3.86 15.97
C ASP A 32 -20.06 -2.52 15.24
N GLN A 33 -21.14 -1.82 15.60
CA GLN A 33 -21.57 -0.59 14.94
C GLN A 33 -20.57 0.54 15.16
N GLU A 34 -20.05 0.69 16.38
CA GLU A 34 -19.13 1.77 16.74
C GLU A 34 -17.81 1.69 15.95
N LEU A 35 -17.25 0.49 15.78
CA LEU A 35 -16.05 0.27 14.97
C LEU A 35 -16.31 0.59 13.49
N LYS A 36 -17.47 0.21 12.96
CA LYS A 36 -17.83 0.50 11.57
C LYS A 36 -17.91 2.00 11.32
N GLU A 37 -18.61 2.72 12.18
CA GLU A 37 -18.76 4.18 12.09
C GLU A 37 -17.42 4.89 12.24
N SER A 38 -16.60 4.46 13.21
CA SER A 38 -15.26 5.00 13.44
C SER A 38 -14.34 4.78 12.24
N ALA A 39 -14.32 3.57 11.68
CA ALA A 39 -13.50 3.25 10.51
C ALA A 39 -13.97 4.01 9.26
N GLN A 40 -15.28 4.20 9.11
CA GLN A 40 -15.83 4.99 8.01
C GLN A 40 -15.44 6.47 8.12
N LYS A 41 -15.52 7.05 9.31
CA LYS A 41 -15.10 8.44 9.54
C LYS A 41 -13.62 8.65 9.20
N VAL A 42 -12.74 7.76 9.66
CA VAL A 42 -11.30 7.81 9.32
C VAL A 42 -11.09 7.67 7.81
N ALA A 43 -11.82 6.79 7.15
CA ALA A 43 -11.75 6.65 5.69
C ALA A 43 -12.13 7.95 4.97
N GLU A 44 -13.22 8.60 5.40
CA GLU A 44 -13.71 9.86 4.84
C GLU A 44 -12.73 11.02 5.07
N GLU A 45 -12.14 11.12 6.27
CA GLU A 45 -11.08 12.09 6.59
C GLU A 45 -9.86 11.94 5.68
N LEU A 46 -9.55 10.71 5.26
CA LEU A 46 -8.48 10.40 4.32
C LEU A 46 -8.91 10.54 2.84
N GLY A 47 -10.17 10.87 2.55
CA GLY A 47 -10.69 11.01 1.19
C GLY A 47 -11.00 9.69 0.47
N PHE A 48 -11.20 8.60 1.21
CA PHE A 48 -11.51 7.28 0.67
C PHE A 48 -12.86 6.75 1.18
N SER A 49 -13.46 5.84 0.41
CA SER A 49 -14.51 4.98 0.97
C SER A 49 -13.90 3.85 1.81
N LEU A 50 -14.63 3.39 2.84
CA LEU A 50 -14.21 2.23 3.64
C LEU A 50 -13.97 0.99 2.77
N SER A 51 -14.80 0.75 1.77
CA SER A 51 -14.65 -0.37 0.82
C SER A 51 -13.36 -0.25 -0.02
N SER A 52 -13.00 0.96 -0.45
CA SER A 52 -11.75 1.20 -1.19
C SER A 52 -10.53 0.91 -0.32
N LEU A 53 -10.55 1.31 0.96
CA LEU A 53 -9.49 1.02 1.92
C LEU A 53 -9.34 -0.49 2.18
N ILE A 54 -10.45 -1.20 2.41
CA ILE A 54 -10.42 -2.67 2.59
C ILE A 54 -9.86 -3.34 1.33
N LYS A 55 -10.29 -2.91 0.14
CA LYS A 55 -9.77 -3.44 -1.14
C LYS A 55 -8.27 -3.17 -1.29
N ALA A 56 -7.80 -1.98 -0.92
CA ALA A 56 -6.39 -1.63 -0.96
C ALA A 56 -5.58 -2.49 0.03
N PHE A 57 -6.07 -2.69 1.25
CA PHE A 57 -5.45 -3.56 2.24
C PHE A 57 -5.33 -5.00 1.74
N LEU A 58 -6.40 -5.59 1.19
CA LEU A 58 -6.37 -6.94 0.61
C LEU A 58 -5.36 -7.05 -0.55
N LYS A 59 -5.30 -6.05 -1.43
CA LYS A 59 -4.28 -5.99 -2.49
C LYS A 59 -2.87 -5.90 -1.91
N ASN A 60 -2.68 -5.14 -0.84
CA ASN A 60 -1.37 -5.03 -0.21
C ASN A 60 -0.94 -6.35 0.42
N VAL A 61 -1.78 -6.98 1.23
CA VAL A 61 -1.48 -8.26 1.89
C VAL A 61 -1.21 -9.37 0.86
N THR A 62 -1.97 -9.42 -0.23
CA THR A 62 -1.74 -10.42 -1.29
C THR A 62 -0.45 -10.19 -2.06
N ARG A 63 -0.01 -8.94 -2.21
CA ARG A 63 1.25 -8.55 -2.88
C ARG A 63 2.47 -8.75 -2.00
N THR A 64 2.43 -8.29 -0.75
CA THR A 64 3.57 -8.31 0.17
C THR A 64 3.69 -9.62 0.93
N LYS A 65 2.62 -10.41 1.01
CA LYS A 65 2.51 -11.59 1.87
C LYS A 65 2.77 -11.30 3.36
N THR A 66 2.59 -10.04 3.77
CA THR A 66 2.85 -9.56 5.13
C THR A 66 1.72 -8.66 5.59
N VAL A 67 1.40 -8.73 6.88
CA VAL A 67 0.53 -7.77 7.57
C VAL A 67 1.39 -6.96 8.54
N ALA A 68 1.27 -5.63 8.48
CA ALA A 68 1.96 -4.73 9.38
C ALA A 68 0.95 -4.10 10.35
N PHE A 69 1.16 -4.30 11.64
CA PHE A 69 0.46 -3.59 12.70
C PHE A 69 1.49 -2.72 13.39
N SER A 70 1.22 -1.42 13.51
CA SER A 70 2.09 -0.49 14.22
C SER A 70 1.23 0.32 15.18
N THR A 71 1.72 0.49 16.41
CA THR A 71 1.08 1.35 17.42
C THR A 71 1.58 2.79 17.34
N GLY A 72 2.17 3.19 16.21
CA GLY A 72 2.89 4.46 16.08
C GLY A 72 4.26 4.34 16.73
N GLU A 73 5.22 3.74 16.02
CA GLU A 73 6.61 3.70 16.49
C GLU A 73 7.23 5.07 16.30
N ALA A 74 7.55 5.74 17.40
CA ALA A 74 8.42 6.91 17.37
C ALA A 74 9.89 6.44 17.25
N PRO A 75 10.72 7.09 16.43
CA PRO A 75 12.15 6.82 16.40
C PRO A 75 12.75 6.88 17.81
N SER A 76 13.61 5.92 18.16
CA SER A 76 14.32 5.96 19.44
C SER A 76 15.22 7.20 19.51
N ALA A 77 15.56 7.65 20.73
CA ALA A 77 16.49 8.77 20.92
C ALA A 77 17.81 8.54 20.16
N TRP A 78 18.35 7.32 20.22
CA TRP A 78 19.53 6.92 19.45
C TRP A 78 19.33 7.10 17.94
N LEU A 79 18.19 6.66 17.39
CA LEU A 79 17.92 6.80 15.96
C LEU A 79 17.79 8.27 15.55
N LEU A 80 17.14 9.10 16.38
CA LEU A 80 17.06 10.55 16.16
C LEU A 80 18.45 11.19 16.13
N GLU A 81 19.33 10.82 17.06
CA GLU A 81 20.72 11.30 17.09
C GLU A 81 21.49 10.88 15.83
N GLN A 82 21.37 9.62 15.40
CA GLN A 82 22.02 9.15 14.17
C GLN A 82 21.49 9.89 12.92
N MET A 83 20.19 10.17 12.84
CA MET A 83 19.61 10.95 11.75
C MET A 83 20.12 12.40 11.75
N GLN A 84 20.24 13.02 12.92
CA GLN A 84 20.82 14.37 13.05
C GLN A 84 22.29 14.40 12.65
N GLN A 85 23.07 13.39 13.06
CA GLN A 85 24.48 13.28 12.68
C GLN A 85 24.62 13.10 11.17
N ALA A 86 23.88 12.16 10.58
CA ALA A 86 23.87 11.95 9.14
C ALA A 86 23.51 13.24 8.37
N GLN A 87 22.58 14.05 8.89
CA GLN A 87 22.24 15.33 8.27
C GLN A 87 23.38 16.36 8.37
N LYS A 88 24.16 16.36 9.45
CA LYS A 88 25.36 17.21 9.58
C LYS A 88 26.43 16.75 8.59
N ASP A 89 26.70 15.45 8.54
CA ASP A 89 27.69 14.82 7.67
C ASP A 89 27.44 15.14 6.20
N LEU A 90 26.16 15.09 5.76
CA LEU A 90 25.77 15.50 4.42
C LEU A 90 26.04 16.98 4.12
N LYS A 91 25.86 17.86 5.11
CA LYS A 91 26.10 19.31 4.97
C LYS A 91 27.59 19.66 4.98
N THR A 92 28.38 18.97 5.79
CA THR A 92 29.83 19.20 5.93
C THR A 92 30.63 18.49 4.84
N GLY A 93 30.01 17.59 4.08
CA GLY A 93 30.70 16.77 3.08
C GLY A 93 31.41 15.56 3.68
N ASP A 94 31.14 15.25 4.95
CA ASP A 94 31.72 14.13 5.67
C ASP A 94 30.96 12.83 5.38
N TYR A 95 30.92 12.44 4.11
CA TYR A 95 30.24 11.23 3.66
C TYR A 95 30.98 10.54 2.53
N TYR A 96 30.78 9.23 2.41
CA TYR A 96 31.31 8.45 1.31
C TYR A 96 30.30 8.40 0.17
N LYS A 97 30.75 8.72 -1.04
CA LYS A 97 29.99 8.54 -2.28
C LYS A 97 30.68 7.48 -3.13
N PHE A 98 29.89 6.55 -3.65
CA PHE A 98 30.40 5.45 -4.47
C PHE A 98 29.87 5.60 -5.90
N ALA A 99 30.72 5.33 -6.89
CA ALA A 99 30.34 5.37 -8.29
C ALA A 99 29.65 4.07 -8.74
N SER A 100 29.87 2.96 -8.02
CA SER A 100 29.23 1.68 -8.28
C SER A 100 28.83 0.94 -7.00
N LYS A 101 27.97 -0.06 -7.17
CA LYS A 101 27.54 -0.96 -6.09
C LYS A 101 28.73 -1.72 -5.50
N GLU A 102 29.64 -2.20 -6.35
CA GLU A 102 30.81 -2.99 -5.96
C GLU A 102 31.72 -2.19 -5.03
N GLN A 103 31.96 -0.91 -5.36
CA GLN A 103 32.75 0.00 -4.52
C GLN A 103 32.12 0.20 -3.12
N SER A 104 30.79 0.34 -3.05
CA SER A 104 30.08 0.47 -1.77
C SER A 104 30.18 -0.81 -0.94
N LEU A 105 30.04 -1.98 -1.56
CA LEU A 105 30.16 -3.26 -0.88
C LEU A 105 31.57 -3.50 -0.34
N ASP A 106 32.60 -3.17 -1.09
CA ASP A 106 33.99 -3.33 -0.66
C ASP A 106 34.34 -2.39 0.51
N PHE A 107 33.79 -1.18 0.52
CA PHE A 107 33.91 -0.26 1.66
C PHE A 107 33.29 -0.86 2.93
N LEU A 108 32.06 -1.36 2.85
CA LEU A 108 31.35 -1.97 3.99
C LEU A 108 32.07 -3.21 4.52
N LYS A 109 32.60 -4.05 3.62
CA LYS A 109 33.38 -5.24 4.01
C LYS A 109 34.65 -4.87 4.79
N LYS A 110 35.39 -3.85 4.34
CA LYS A 110 36.57 -3.36 5.07
C LYS A 110 36.20 -2.88 6.47
N GLN A 111 35.13 -2.08 6.57
CA GLN A 111 34.67 -1.51 7.83
C GLN A 111 34.11 -2.55 8.81
N SER A 112 33.58 -3.68 8.30
CA SER A 112 33.13 -4.81 9.11
C SER A 112 34.26 -5.71 9.58
N ASN A 113 35.40 -5.75 8.87
CA ASN A 113 36.56 -6.56 9.23
C ASN A 113 37.50 -5.85 10.24
N ASP A 114 37.40 -4.52 10.34
CA ASP A 114 38.13 -3.68 11.31
C ASP A 114 37.42 -3.55 12.67
N ARG A 115 36.25 -4.18 12.84
CA ARG A 115 35.50 -4.25 14.11
C ARG A 115 35.60 -5.64 14.72
#